data_AF-A0A016UGS2-F1
#
_entry.id   AF-A0A016UGS2-F1
#
_cell.length_a   1.000
_cell.length_b   1.000
_cell.length_c   1.000
_cell.angle_alpha   90.00
_cell.angle_beta   90.00
_cell.angle_gamma   90.00
#
_symmetry.space_group_name_H-M   'P 1'
#
loop_
_entity.id
_entity.type
_entity.pdbx_description
1 polymer ?
#
loop_
_entity_poly.entity_id
_entity_poly.type
_entity_poly.pdbx_seq_one_letter_code
_entity_poly.pdbx_strand_id
1 'polypeptide(L)'
;MAGLGWMRVNRDDFGGAHRSSSLGGLWYHTGSAVGASSVLLIRPTTNRSAQNTPPSGVCVAMLCNLQDTSLLNLAKEVEEIFRE
;
A
#
# COMPACT_ATOMS: atom_id res chain seq x y z
N MET A 1 5.35 13.89 4.10
CA MET A 1 5.46 13.68 5.56
C MET A 1 4.27 12.85 5.99
N ALA A 2 4.51 11.71 6.62
CA ALA A 2 3.46 10.85 7.14
C ALA A 2 3.54 10.87 8.67
N GLY A 3 2.40 11.06 9.34
CA GLY A 3 2.29 11.23 10.78
C GLY A 3 1.66 10.00 11.43
N LEU A 4 1.84 9.86 12.76
CA LEU A 4 1.23 8.78 13.56
C LEU A 4 1.63 7.35 13.11
N GLY A 5 2.86 7.16 12.62
CA GLY A 5 3.39 5.84 12.23
C GLY A 5 2.97 5.35 10.84
N TRP A 6 2.20 6.12 10.09
CA TRP A 6 1.90 5.84 8.70
C TRP A 6 3.04 6.28 7.78
N MET A 7 3.10 5.70 6.59
CA MET A 7 4.03 6.02 5.53
C MET A 7 3.24 6.21 4.24
N ARG A 8 3.63 7.19 3.42
CA ARG A 8 3.04 7.44 2.10
C ARG A 8 4.13 7.26 1.06
N VAL A 9 3.86 6.48 0.02
CA VAL A 9 4.73 6.40 -1.15
C VAL A 9 4.44 7.62 -2.03
N ASN A 10 5.42 8.52 -2.12
CA ASN A 10 5.34 9.68 -2.99
C ASN A 10 5.34 9.24 -4.46
N ARG A 11 4.64 10.01 -5.28
CA ARG A 11 4.58 9.80 -6.72
C ARG A 11 5.73 10.61 -7.33
N ASP A 12 6.91 10.02 -7.41
CA ASP A 12 7.97 10.64 -8.21
C ASP A 12 7.75 10.20 -9.65
N ASP A 13 7.13 11.09 -10.42
CA ASP A 13 6.81 10.91 -11.85
C ASP A 13 8.11 10.90 -12.68
N PHE A 14 8.84 9.78 -12.69
CA PHE A 14 9.82 9.54 -13.75
C PHE A 14 9.08 9.03 -14.99
N GLY A 15 8.67 10.00 -15.82
CA GLY A 15 8.07 9.77 -17.13
C GLY A 15 9.04 9.02 -18.05
N GLY A 16 8.68 7.80 -18.43
CA GLY A 16 9.55 7.01 -19.30
C GLY A 16 9.10 5.60 -19.65
N ALA A 17 7.84 5.20 -19.43
CA ALA A 17 7.25 4.03 -20.09
C ALA A 17 5.76 3.96 -19.75
N HIS A 18 4.92 3.61 -20.73
CA HIS A 18 3.47 3.40 -20.64
C HIS A 18 3.07 2.28 -19.63
N ARG A 19 4.01 1.68 -18.91
CA ARG A 19 3.80 0.62 -17.91
C ARG A 19 4.54 0.86 -16.60
N SER A 20 4.92 2.10 -16.31
CA SER A 20 5.48 2.43 -14.99
C SER A 20 4.38 2.26 -13.95
N SER A 21 4.43 1.18 -13.16
CA SER A 21 3.48 0.93 -12.08
C SER A 21 3.63 2.05 -11.06
N SER A 22 2.82 3.09 -11.18
CA SER A 22 2.91 4.21 -10.26
C SER A 22 2.40 3.73 -8.89
N LEU A 23 3.31 3.23 -8.04
CA LEU A 23 3.07 2.93 -6.62
C LEU A 23 2.69 4.20 -5.83
N GLY A 24 2.70 5.37 -6.45
CA GLY A 24 2.27 6.62 -5.86
C GLY A 24 0.82 6.58 -5.39
N GLY A 25 0.57 7.24 -4.26
CA GLY A 25 -0.76 7.29 -3.63
C GLY A 25 -1.06 6.14 -2.67
N LEU A 26 -0.09 5.24 -2.47
CA LEU A 26 -0.16 4.15 -1.51
C LEU A 26 0.20 4.62 -0.09
N TRP A 27 -0.57 4.16 0.88
CA TRP A 27 -0.37 4.39 2.32
C TRP A 27 -0.14 3.07 3.01
N TYR A 28 0.77 3.03 3.98
CA TYR A 28 0.98 1.81 4.75
C TYR A 28 1.47 2.08 6.17
N HIS A 29 1.31 1.09 7.03
CA HIS A 29 1.86 1.03 8.38
C HIS A 29 2.41 -0.38 8.62
N THR A 30 3.60 -0.47 9.20
CA THR A 30 4.20 -1.73 9.61
C THR A 30 4.19 -1.83 11.14
N GLY A 31 3.78 -2.98 11.66
CA GLY A 31 3.81 -3.28 13.09
C GLY A 31 4.83 -4.37 13.40
N SER A 32 5.40 -4.30 14.60
CA SER A 32 6.29 -5.32 15.15
C SER A 32 5.96 -5.54 16.63
N ALA A 33 5.96 -6.79 17.04
CA ALA A 33 5.83 -7.23 18.42
C ALA A 33 6.72 -8.46 18.65
N VAL A 34 6.93 -8.85 19.91
CA VAL A 34 7.68 -10.07 20.21
C VAL A 34 6.98 -11.26 19.56
N GLY A 35 7.69 -11.98 18.69
CA GLY A 35 7.15 -13.12 17.95
C GLY A 35 6.18 -12.78 16.81
N ALA A 36 6.01 -11.51 16.42
CA ALA A 36 5.09 -11.16 15.34
C ALA A 36 5.51 -9.93 14.51
N SER A 37 5.10 -9.94 13.24
CA SER A 37 5.25 -8.82 12.30
C SER A 37 3.94 -8.59 11.57
N SER A 38 3.62 -7.33 11.22
CA SER A 38 2.41 -7.00 10.48
C SER A 38 2.62 -5.86 9.48
N VAL A 39 1.75 -5.81 8.47
CA VAL A 39 1.62 -4.65 7.58
C VAL A 39 0.15 -4.42 7.22
N LEU A 40 -0.26 -3.16 7.25
CA LEU A 40 -1.50 -2.68 6.66
C LEU A 40 -1.14 -1.73 5.52
N LEU A 41 -1.65 -1.99 4.31
CA LEU A 41 -1.36 -1.24 3.11
C LEU A 41 -2.68 -0.93 2.40
N ILE A 42 -2.88 0.35 2.04
CA ILE A 42 -4.10 0.85 1.44
C ILE A 42 -3.73 1.67 0.21
N ARG A 43 -4.30 1.33 -0.94
CA ARG A 43 -4.24 2.15 -2.14
C ARG A 43 -5.65 2.48 -2.65
N PRO A 44 -6.13 3.71 -2.46
CA PRO A 44 -7.37 4.17 -3.06
C PRO A 44 -7.27 4.21 -4.59
N THR A 45 -8.37 3.91 -5.30
CA THR A 45 -8.48 4.23 -6.72
C THR A 45 -8.56 5.74 -6.91
N THR A 46 -7.86 6.27 -7.91
CA THR A 46 -7.80 7.72 -8.17
C THR A 46 -8.92 8.20 -9.09
N ASN A 47 -9.81 7.30 -9.54
CA ASN A 47 -10.86 7.65 -10.47
C ASN A 47 -12.02 8.33 -9.72
N ARG A 48 -11.92 9.65 -9.65
CA ARG A 48 -12.84 10.56 -8.95
C ARG A 48 -14.15 10.78 -9.72
N SER A 49 -14.61 9.78 -10.47
CA SER A 49 -15.84 9.87 -11.25
C SER A 49 -17.02 9.53 -10.35
N ALA A 50 -17.76 10.58 -9.97
CA ALA A 50 -19.04 10.63 -9.27
C ALA A 50 -18.99 10.79 -7.73
N GLN A 51 -19.59 11.89 -7.26
CA GLN A 51 -19.88 12.20 -5.85
C GLN A 51 -20.78 11.15 -5.14
N ASN A 52 -21.20 10.08 -5.83
CA ASN A 52 -22.13 9.06 -5.34
C ASN A 52 -21.57 7.63 -5.40
N THR A 53 -20.31 7.41 -5.78
CA THR A 53 -19.70 6.07 -5.74
C THR A 53 -18.97 5.86 -4.41
N PRO A 54 -19.11 4.69 -3.77
CA PRO A 54 -18.34 4.39 -2.56
C PRO A 54 -16.83 4.41 -2.86
N PRO A 55 -15.99 4.75 -1.87
CA PRO A 55 -14.54 4.63 -2.01
C PRO A 55 -14.15 3.21 -2.45
N SER A 56 -13.29 3.11 -3.47
CA SER A 56 -12.76 1.84 -3.94
C SER A 56 -11.23 1.87 -3.94
N GLY A 57 -10.61 0.70 -4.00
CA GLY A 57 -9.17 0.54 -3.86
C GLY A 57 -8.80 -0.85 -3.39
N VAL A 58 -7.50 -1.04 -3.20
CA VAL A 58 -6.94 -2.28 -2.66
C VAL A 58 -6.54 -2.04 -1.21
N CYS A 59 -6.89 -2.98 -0.34
CA CYS A 59 -6.48 -3.03 1.05
C CYS A 59 -5.81 -4.39 1.31
N VAL A 60 -4.58 -4.37 1.79
CA VAL A 60 -3.79 -5.55 2.14
C VAL A 60 -3.48 -5.50 3.62
N ALA A 61 -3.95 -6.50 4.37
CA ALA A 61 -3.62 -6.70 5.77
C ALA A 61 -2.90 -8.05 5.92
N MET A 62 -1.68 -8.04 6.45
CA MET A 62 -0.90 -9.24 6.69
C MET A 62 -0.44 -9.31 8.13
N LEU A 63 -0.56 -10.49 8.72
CA LEU A 63 -0.10 -10.83 10.05
C LEU A 63 0.80 -12.05 9.95
N CYS A 64 1.96 -12.00 10.58
CA CYS A 64 2.94 -13.09 10.59
C CYS A 64 3.38 -13.36 12.03
N ASN A 65 3.42 -14.63 12.43
CA ASN A 65 3.90 -15.11 13.73
C ASN A 65 5.43 -15.29 13.78
N LEU A 66 6.15 -14.54 12.94
CA LEU A 66 7.61 -14.44 12.96
C LEU A 66 7.97 -12.99 13.27
N GLN A 67 8.91 -12.83 14.20
CA GLN A 67 9.50 -11.53 14.50
C GLN A 67 10.48 -11.14 13.39
N ASP A 68 10.74 -9.83 13.25
CA ASP A 68 11.76 -9.26 12.36
C ASP A 68 11.61 -9.69 10.88
N THR A 69 10.37 -9.97 10.47
CA THR A 69 10.04 -10.38 9.10
C THR A 69 9.42 -9.21 8.34
N SER A 70 10.10 -8.75 7.29
CA SER A 70 9.59 -7.66 6.45
C SER A 70 8.49 -8.14 5.50
N LEU A 71 7.24 -7.76 5.78
CA LEU A 71 6.08 -8.09 4.95
C LEU A 71 5.77 -7.06 3.85
N LEU A 72 6.43 -5.89 3.88
CA LEU A 72 6.04 -4.75 3.05
C LEU A 72 6.16 -5.01 1.54
N ASN A 73 7.22 -5.67 1.08
CA ASN A 73 7.40 -5.94 -0.35
C ASN A 73 6.36 -6.93 -0.86
N LEU A 74 6.09 -7.99 -0.09
CA LEU A 74 5.03 -8.94 -0.40
C LEU A 74 3.66 -8.25 -0.44
N ALA A 75 3.38 -7.33 0.48
CA ALA A 75 2.14 -6.57 0.47
C ALA A 75 1.99 -5.69 -0.78
N LYS A 76 3.10 -5.13 -1.31
CA LYS A 76 3.08 -4.37 -2.58
C LYS A 76 2.84 -5.27 -3.79
N GLU A 77 3.46 -6.45 -3.82
CA GLU A 77 3.24 -7.43 -4.90
C GLU A 77 1.80 -7.94 -4.91
N VAL A 78 1.25 -8.28 -3.74
CA VAL A 78 -0.17 -8.65 -3.61
C VAL A 78 -1.07 -7.51 -4.05
N GLU A 79 -0.78 -6.29 -3.62
CA GLU A 79 -1.55 -5.13 -4.04
C GLU A 79 -1.50 -4.91 -5.56
N GLU A 80 -0.36 -5.13 -6.20
CA GLU A 80 -0.20 -5.06 -7.66
C GLU A 80 -1.06 -6.11 -8.38
N ILE A 81 -1.17 -7.33 -7.84
CA ILE A 81 -2.03 -8.40 -8.39
C ILE A 81 -3.51 -8.00 -8.36
N PHE A 82 -3.97 -7.38 -7.28
CA PHE A 82 -5.40 -7.05 -7.08
C PHE A 82 -5.78 -5.63 -7.55
N ARG A 83 -4.83 -4.91 -8.14
CA ARG A 83 -4.99 -3.51 -8.57
C ARG A 83 -5.74 -3.37 -9.90
N GLU A 84 -5.86 -4.45 -10.67
CA GLU A 84 -6.52 -4.51 -11.98
C GLU A 84 -8.03 -4.33 -11.90
#